data_AF-A0A964AM13-F1
#
_entry.id   AF-A0A964AM13-F1
#
_cell.length_a   1.000
_cell.length_b   1.000
_cell.length_c   1.000
_cell.angle_alpha   90.00
_cell.angle_beta   90.00
_cell.angle_gamma   90.00
#
_symmetry.space_group_name_H-M   'P 1'
#
loop_
_entity.id
_entity.type
_entity.pdbx_description
1 polymer ?
#
loop_
_entity_poly.entity_id
_entity_poly.type
_entity_poly.pdbx_seq_one_letter_code
_entity_poly.pdbx_strand_id
1 'polypeptide(L)'
;MGRHHLRLSALVTLLPLVGCGDGDKHLQVDSGALPLDWSTPAPRTQAPIGPVLAPSTTTLDFGVVQEGCQSERTLVLHSTGDAAVTITGLSLSRSSVFAPAEPPPLPPITLEPSDALALPLTFTPRAGHDPFEATLTVSSDGGDHEIALRGALGMPKPRVERWQQTTPAPVDLFFVADTSASMDHELEDMSGAFMPLYDGLIAQGSRLGVATGDSGCTDLDPFIPSDQPATWDLARFDHALEATQQTGLYAEGILTILRNALLPDRLRGCNAELFLDGRRAHFVLIADEPEQSPQPAGSWATTLAVLQASWPDIEISAIVARPPDGCDAAEPGPEYVAVAEATGGLVLDICDARWEDHYDALLERAADRTPTRAFTLSEVPDPASLEVSVNGVSVPVGWRWSPDTNAVVFDQPPVVGAQIEVRYWNGAPCD
;
A
#
# COMPACT_ATOMS: atom_id res chain seq x y z
N MET A 1 25.75 -26.89 -2.76
CA MET A 1 26.74 -27.36 -1.75
C MET A 1 28.10 -27.42 -2.41
N GLY A 2 28.88 -26.35 -2.26
CA GLY A 2 30.22 -26.24 -2.83
C GLY A 2 31.30 -26.60 -1.81
N ARG A 3 32.43 -27.09 -2.30
CA ARG A 3 33.76 -26.99 -1.69
C ARG A 3 34.81 -26.89 -2.82
N HIS A 4 35.35 -25.68 -2.98
CA HIS A 4 36.79 -25.31 -2.96
C HIS A 4 37.84 -26.43 -3.19
N HIS A 5 38.98 -26.30 -3.90
CA HIS A 5 39.84 -25.16 -4.27
C HIS A 5 40.78 -25.52 -5.46
N LEU A 6 41.34 -24.47 -6.08
CA LEU A 6 42.31 -24.41 -7.18
C LEU A 6 43.69 -25.07 -6.92
N ARG A 7 44.39 -25.43 -8.01
CA ARG A 7 45.81 -25.02 -8.25
C ARG A 7 46.08 -24.80 -9.76
N LEU A 8 46.58 -23.61 -10.11
CA LEU A 8 47.09 -23.26 -11.43
C LEU A 8 48.63 -23.20 -11.37
N SER A 9 49.29 -23.85 -12.33
CA SER A 9 50.74 -23.80 -12.59
C SER A 9 51.03 -22.88 -13.78
N ALA A 10 52.09 -22.07 -13.71
CA ALA A 10 52.80 -21.54 -14.88
C ALA A 10 54.23 -21.17 -14.45
N LEU A 11 55.26 -21.90 -14.91
CA LEU A 11 56.05 -21.73 -16.15
C LEU A 11 57.01 -20.53 -16.10
N VAL A 12 58.31 -20.79 -15.94
CA VAL A 12 59.41 -19.89 -16.34
C VAL A 12 60.46 -20.71 -17.08
N THR A 13 60.83 -20.15 -18.22
CA THR A 13 61.54 -20.74 -19.36
C THR A 13 63.06 -20.76 -19.16
N LEU A 14 63.71 -21.85 -19.58
CA LEU A 14 65.16 -22.01 -19.69
C LEU A 14 65.63 -21.73 -21.13
N LEU A 15 66.80 -21.10 -21.28
CA LEU A 15 67.63 -21.17 -22.49
C LEU A 15 69.12 -21.32 -22.08
N PRO A 16 69.91 -22.18 -22.75
CA PRO A 16 71.24 -22.58 -22.28
C PRO A 16 72.39 -21.95 -23.08
N LEU A 17 73.59 -21.93 -22.51
CA LEU A 17 74.85 -21.71 -23.23
C LEU A 17 75.84 -22.87 -22.96
N VAL A 18 76.41 -23.35 -24.06
CA VAL A 18 77.34 -24.47 -24.28
C VAL A 18 78.77 -24.08 -23.86
N GLY A 19 79.53 -24.88 -23.08
CA GLY A 19 80.62 -25.80 -23.50
C GLY A 19 81.82 -25.09 -24.21
N CYS A 20 83.12 -25.29 -23.96
CA CYS A 20 83.96 -26.33 -23.35
C CYS A 20 85.42 -25.78 -23.26
N GLY A 21 86.31 -26.31 -22.40
CA GLY A 21 87.77 -26.15 -22.58
C GLY A 21 88.65 -26.25 -21.32
N ASP A 22 89.39 -27.37 -21.20
CA ASP A 22 90.39 -27.73 -20.17
C ASP A 22 91.64 -26.84 -20.12
N GLY A 23 92.30 -26.76 -18.94
CA GLY A 23 93.75 -26.55 -18.85
C GLY A 23 94.30 -25.70 -17.67
N ASP A 24 94.48 -26.31 -16.50
CA ASP A 24 95.66 -26.22 -15.62
C ASP A 24 96.41 -24.88 -15.39
N LYS A 25 96.26 -24.28 -14.18
CA LYS A 25 97.31 -24.20 -13.11
C LYS A 25 97.02 -23.17 -12.01
N HIS A 26 96.96 -23.71 -10.78
CA HIS A 26 97.33 -23.16 -9.46
C HIS A 26 96.92 -21.72 -9.07
N LEU A 27 95.85 -21.63 -8.26
CA LEU A 27 95.68 -20.57 -7.27
C LEU A 27 96.13 -21.10 -5.90
N GLN A 28 97.15 -20.46 -5.31
CA GLN A 28 97.59 -20.70 -3.95
C GLN A 28 96.56 -20.07 -3.00
N VAL A 29 95.88 -20.91 -2.23
CA VAL A 29 94.98 -20.51 -1.15
C VAL A 29 95.84 -20.21 0.07
N ASP A 30 95.84 -18.97 0.54
CA ASP A 30 96.31 -18.66 1.88
C ASP A 30 95.14 -18.80 2.85
N SER A 31 95.20 -19.86 3.64
CA SER A 31 94.14 -20.30 4.55
C SER A 31 94.19 -19.52 5.86
N GLY A 32 93.44 -18.42 5.94
CA GLY A 32 93.00 -17.82 7.20
C GLY A 32 91.64 -18.38 7.59
N ALA A 33 91.62 -19.42 8.43
CA ALA A 33 90.40 -20.09 8.88
C ALA A 33 89.59 -19.23 9.87
N LEU A 34 88.30 -19.07 9.61
CA LEU A 34 87.24 -19.12 10.63
C LEU A 34 86.05 -19.92 10.08
N PRO A 35 85.45 -20.84 10.84
CA PRO A 35 84.39 -21.71 10.35
C PRO A 35 83.08 -20.93 10.20
N LEU A 36 82.49 -20.95 9.01
CA LEU A 36 81.11 -20.49 8.81
C LEU A 36 80.17 -21.66 9.14
N ASP A 37 79.57 -21.59 10.33
CA ASP A 37 78.35 -22.30 10.69
C ASP A 37 77.17 -21.64 9.95
N TRP A 38 76.44 -22.42 9.13
CA TRP A 38 75.27 -21.98 8.36
C TRP A 38 73.94 -22.40 9.00
N SER A 39 73.90 -22.77 10.27
CA SER A 39 72.70 -23.37 10.90
C SER A 39 71.79 -22.42 11.68
N THR A 40 71.98 -21.09 11.61
CA THR A 40 70.99 -20.13 12.13
C THR A 40 70.74 -18.99 11.14
N PRO A 41 69.47 -18.77 10.69
CA PRO A 41 69.13 -17.51 10.07
C PRO A 41 69.32 -16.42 11.12
N ALA A 42 70.15 -15.42 10.84
CA ALA A 42 70.19 -14.21 11.66
C ALA A 42 68.76 -13.66 11.79
N PRO A 43 68.28 -13.30 13.00
CA PRO A 43 67.01 -12.63 13.12
C PRO A 43 67.10 -11.35 12.29
N ARG A 44 66.22 -11.20 11.29
CA ARG A 44 66.05 -9.90 10.64
C ARG A 44 65.41 -9.01 11.69
N THR A 45 66.21 -8.27 12.45
CA THR A 45 65.72 -7.11 13.19
C THR A 45 65.25 -6.11 12.15
N GLN A 46 63.93 -6.06 11.96
CA GLN A 46 63.30 -4.97 11.23
C GLN A 46 63.64 -3.67 11.97
N ALA A 47 64.11 -2.66 11.25
CA ALA A 47 64.42 -1.37 11.87
C ALA A 47 63.15 -0.83 12.57
N PRO A 48 63.27 -0.22 13.76
CA PRO A 48 62.10 0.28 14.47
C PRO A 48 61.36 1.28 13.59
N ILE A 49 60.05 1.08 13.45
CA ILE A 49 59.18 1.86 12.56
C ILE A 49 58.75 3.16 13.26
N GLY A 50 58.73 3.17 14.60
CA GLY A 50 58.24 4.29 15.40
C GLY A 50 56.71 4.34 15.44
N PRO A 51 56.13 5.43 15.98
CA PRO A 51 54.68 5.63 15.95
C PRO A 51 54.21 5.82 14.50
N VAL A 52 53.13 5.12 14.12
CA VAL A 52 52.49 5.27 12.81
C VAL A 52 50.97 5.20 12.97
N LEU A 53 50.29 6.29 12.61
CA LEU A 53 48.84 6.35 12.56
C LEU A 53 48.33 6.04 11.15
N ALA A 54 47.35 5.16 11.03
CA ALA A 54 46.73 4.84 9.75
C ALA A 54 45.19 4.92 9.86
N PRO A 55 44.52 5.82 9.12
CA PRO A 55 43.07 5.84 9.06
C PRO A 55 42.56 4.67 8.19
N SER A 56 41.39 4.14 8.55
CA SER A 56 40.68 3.11 7.78
C SER A 56 40.26 3.55 6.37
N THR A 57 40.09 4.85 6.15
CA THR A 57 39.79 5.48 4.86
C THR A 57 40.23 6.94 4.87
N THR A 58 40.54 7.50 3.71
CA THR A 58 40.76 8.96 3.53
C THR A 58 39.51 9.69 3.06
N THR A 59 38.38 8.99 2.90
CA THR A 59 37.09 9.57 2.54
C THR A 59 35.94 8.86 3.25
N LEU A 60 35.04 9.63 3.85
CA LEU A 60 33.75 9.17 4.36
C LEU A 60 32.61 9.79 3.57
N ASP A 61 31.83 8.92 2.92
CA ASP A 61 30.64 9.28 2.16
C ASP A 61 29.39 8.86 2.93
N PHE A 62 28.60 9.86 3.31
CA PHE A 62 27.35 9.68 4.03
C PHE A 62 26.17 9.38 3.10
N GLY A 63 26.37 9.50 1.78
CA GLY A 63 25.33 9.34 0.78
C GLY A 63 24.32 10.49 0.80
N VAL A 64 23.12 10.20 0.26
CA VAL A 64 21.99 11.12 0.27
C VAL A 64 21.22 10.94 1.58
N VAL A 65 21.08 12.00 2.37
CA VAL A 65 20.36 12.00 3.66
C VAL A 65 19.26 13.05 3.59
N GLN A 66 18.04 12.67 3.96
CA GLN A 66 16.89 13.57 3.86
C GLN A 66 17.00 14.77 4.81
N GLU A 67 16.38 15.89 4.44
CA GLU A 67 16.30 17.05 5.34
C GLU A 67 15.66 16.67 6.68
N GLY A 68 16.30 17.06 7.79
CA GLY A 68 15.84 16.71 9.14
C GLY A 68 16.32 15.36 9.66
N CYS A 69 17.03 14.58 8.85
CA CYS A 69 17.61 13.29 9.23
C CYS A 69 19.11 13.37 9.47
N GLN A 70 19.63 12.29 10.05
CA GLN A 70 21.06 12.12 10.24
C GLN A 70 21.52 10.74 9.75
N SER A 71 22.75 10.67 9.25
CA SER A 71 23.43 9.41 9.00
C SER A 71 24.74 9.37 9.76
N GLU A 72 25.09 8.20 10.32
CA GLU A 72 26.34 7.99 11.03
C GLU A 72 27.30 7.13 10.18
N ARG A 73 28.58 7.49 10.20
CA ARG A 73 29.69 6.70 9.67
C ARG A 73 30.84 6.74 10.64
N THR A 74 31.54 5.61 10.78
CA THR A 74 32.65 5.48 11.71
C THR A 74 33.97 5.49 10.97
N LEU A 75 34.84 6.45 11.29
CA LEU A 75 36.26 6.39 10.95
C LEU A 75 36.98 5.58 12.02
N VAL A 76 37.75 4.57 11.65
CA VAL A 76 38.67 3.89 12.57
C VAL A 76 40.10 4.37 12.33
N LEU A 77 40.81 4.76 13.38
CA LEU A 77 42.22 5.14 13.36
C LEU A 77 43.04 4.02 14.01
N HIS A 78 44.05 3.49 13.32
CA HIS A 78 44.87 2.37 13.78
C HIS A 78 46.29 2.78 14.10
N SER A 79 46.83 2.31 15.21
CA SER A 79 48.28 2.34 15.49
C SER A 79 48.95 1.14 14.80
N THR A 80 49.69 1.40 13.73
CA THR A 80 50.32 0.36 12.89
C THR A 80 51.84 0.27 13.05
N GLY A 81 52.41 1.17 13.86
CA GLY A 81 53.82 1.18 14.21
C GLY A 81 54.18 0.21 15.33
N ASP A 82 55.44 0.23 15.76
CA ASP A 82 55.95 -0.56 16.88
C ASP A 82 56.15 0.24 18.17
N ALA A 83 55.75 1.51 18.18
CA ALA A 83 55.69 2.39 19.33
C ALA A 83 54.31 3.05 19.47
N ALA A 84 53.94 3.46 20.69
CA ALA A 84 52.67 4.13 20.97
C ALA A 84 52.56 5.46 20.19
N VAL A 85 51.39 5.72 19.61
CA VAL A 85 51.10 6.95 18.86
C VAL A 85 50.17 7.85 19.67
N THR A 86 50.46 9.14 19.71
CA THR A 86 49.68 10.16 20.40
C THR A 86 48.99 11.07 19.38
N ILE A 87 47.65 10.97 19.31
CA ILE A 87 46.80 11.91 18.58
C ILE A 87 46.74 13.20 19.40
N THR A 88 47.21 14.30 18.83
CA THR A 88 47.35 15.60 19.50
C THR A 88 46.21 16.56 19.14
N GLY A 89 45.50 16.34 18.03
CA GLY A 89 44.42 17.22 17.59
C GLY A 89 43.42 16.54 16.66
N LEU A 90 42.15 16.92 16.80
CA LEU A 90 41.06 16.62 15.89
C LEU A 90 40.38 17.94 15.54
N SER A 91 40.32 18.30 14.26
CA SER A 91 39.64 19.52 13.81
C SER A 91 38.76 19.25 12.59
N LEU A 92 37.57 19.83 12.59
CA LEU A 92 36.60 19.67 11.52
C LEU A 92 36.33 21.03 10.86
N SER A 93 36.54 21.14 9.55
CA SER A 93 36.41 22.42 8.85
C SER A 93 34.97 22.95 8.77
N ARG A 94 33.95 22.08 8.90
CA ARG A 94 32.54 22.44 8.80
C ARG A 94 31.66 21.66 9.78
N SER A 95 31.49 22.19 10.99
CA SER A 95 30.70 21.57 12.06
C SER A 95 29.19 21.85 12.00
N SER A 96 28.71 22.61 11.00
CA SER A 96 27.29 22.98 10.87
C SER A 96 26.39 21.85 10.35
N VAL A 97 26.98 20.85 9.69
CA VAL A 97 26.29 19.70 9.08
C VAL A 97 26.99 18.37 9.37
N PHE A 98 28.27 18.38 9.75
CA PHE A 98 28.99 17.21 10.24
C PHE A 98 29.34 17.39 11.72
N ALA A 99 29.23 16.34 12.52
CA ALA A 99 29.63 16.38 13.92
C ALA A 99 30.24 15.04 14.35
N PRO A 100 31.24 15.01 15.25
CA PRO A 100 31.58 13.79 15.96
C PRO A 100 30.43 13.40 16.90
N ALA A 101 30.28 12.11 17.20
CA ALA A 101 29.32 11.67 18.22
C ALA A 101 29.66 12.28 19.59
N GLU A 102 28.63 12.52 20.40
CA GLU A 102 28.80 13.06 21.75
C GLU A 102 28.88 11.94 22.81
N PRO A 103 29.82 12.03 23.78
CA PRO A 103 30.89 13.01 23.87
C PRO A 103 32.04 12.70 22.90
N PRO A 104 32.64 13.72 22.24
CA PRO A 104 33.76 13.48 21.34
C PRO A 104 35.01 13.06 22.13
N PRO A 105 35.86 12.19 21.58
CA PRO A 105 37.14 11.87 22.20
C PRO A 105 38.02 13.14 22.22
N LEU A 106 38.62 13.43 23.37
CA LEU A 106 39.38 14.66 23.60
C LEU A 106 40.89 14.36 23.56
N PRO A 107 41.63 14.91 22.58
CA PRO A 107 43.09 14.86 22.57
C PRO A 107 43.72 15.50 23.83
N PRO A 108 44.92 15.05 24.26
CA PRO A 108 45.72 14.00 23.63
C PRO A 108 45.20 12.59 23.90
N ILE A 109 45.21 11.72 22.87
CA ILE A 109 44.80 10.31 22.96
C ILE A 109 45.99 9.43 22.55
N THR A 110 46.41 8.53 23.42
CA THR A 110 47.51 7.59 23.14
C THR A 110 46.93 6.22 22.77
N LEU A 111 47.40 5.65 21.65
CA LEU A 111 47.08 4.30 21.20
C LEU A 111 48.36 3.46 21.28
N GLU A 112 48.31 2.33 22.00
CA GLU A 112 49.42 1.38 22.03
C GLU A 112 49.57 0.69 20.65
N PRO A 113 50.71 0.05 20.36
CA PRO A 113 50.86 -0.70 19.12
C PRO A 113 49.72 -1.70 18.91
N SER A 114 49.10 -1.69 17.73
CA SER A 114 47.91 -2.47 17.35
C SER A 114 46.57 -2.01 17.92
N ASP A 115 46.52 -0.97 18.76
CA ASP A 115 45.26 -0.38 19.21
C ASP A 115 44.55 0.39 18.09
N ALA A 116 43.25 0.62 18.27
CA ALA A 116 42.42 1.40 17.36
C ALA A 116 41.44 2.32 18.10
N LEU A 117 41.18 3.49 17.53
CA LEU A 117 40.13 4.42 17.96
C LEU A 117 39.00 4.47 16.93
N ALA A 118 37.78 4.15 17.36
CA ALA A 118 36.58 4.37 16.56
C ALA A 118 36.07 5.80 16.79
N LEU A 119 35.92 6.55 15.70
CA LEU A 119 35.42 7.91 15.68
C LEU A 119 34.12 7.95 14.84
N PRO A 120 32.96 7.75 15.47
CA PRO A 120 31.68 7.94 14.80
C PRO A 120 31.47 9.43 14.50
N LEU A 121 31.07 9.70 13.27
CA LEU A 121 30.73 11.01 12.73
C LEU A 121 29.30 10.96 12.24
N THR A 122 28.53 12.00 12.49
CA THR A 122 27.16 12.19 12.01
C THR A 122 27.13 13.27 10.93
N PHE A 123 26.25 13.08 9.95
CA PHE A 123 25.92 14.05 8.91
C PHE A 123 24.42 14.36 8.97
N THR A 124 24.09 15.64 9.17
CA THR A 124 22.73 16.17 9.29
C THR A 124 22.54 17.31 8.30
N PRO A 125 22.12 17.03 7.05
CA PRO A 125 21.98 18.06 6.03
C PRO A 125 20.76 18.96 6.29
N ARG A 126 20.90 20.23 5.90
CA ARG A 126 19.85 21.25 5.92
C ARG A 126 19.91 22.09 4.64
N ALA A 127 18.76 22.51 4.12
CA ALA A 127 18.69 23.40 2.99
C ALA A 127 19.44 24.72 3.26
N GLY A 128 20.14 25.24 2.24
CA GLY A 128 20.95 26.46 2.34
C GLY A 128 22.32 26.28 2.99
N HIS A 129 22.72 25.06 3.35
CA HIS A 129 24.06 24.74 3.87
C HIS A 129 24.97 24.02 2.85
N ASP A 130 24.65 24.07 1.55
CA ASP A 130 25.54 23.56 0.50
C ASP A 130 26.87 24.36 0.41
N PRO A 131 27.97 23.75 -0.09
CA PRO A 131 28.13 22.34 -0.46
C PRO A 131 28.28 21.41 0.76
N PHE A 132 27.79 20.17 0.68
CA PHE A 132 27.86 19.21 1.80
C PHE A 132 29.20 18.46 1.84
N GLU A 133 30.28 19.22 2.00
CA GLU A 133 31.66 18.74 2.08
C GLU A 133 32.38 19.34 3.31
N ALA A 134 33.26 18.55 3.93
CA ALA A 134 34.13 18.99 5.02
C ALA A 134 35.44 18.19 5.03
N THR A 135 36.41 18.64 5.81
CA THR A 135 37.67 17.94 6.05
C THR A 135 37.84 17.75 7.54
N LEU A 136 38.02 16.50 7.96
CA LEU A 136 38.50 16.17 9.31
C LEU A 136 40.03 16.06 9.26
N THR A 137 40.71 16.91 10.03
CA THR A 137 42.18 16.86 10.19
C THR A 137 42.51 16.14 11.50
N VAL A 138 43.38 15.14 11.40
CA VAL A 138 43.90 14.37 12.53
C VAL A 138 45.39 14.65 12.65
N SER A 139 45.82 15.28 13.74
CA SER A 139 47.24 15.55 14.01
C SER A 139 47.81 14.56 15.01
N SER A 140 49.00 14.01 14.75
CA SER A 140 49.65 13.03 15.63
C SER A 140 51.17 13.02 15.52
N ASP A 141 51.86 12.40 16.47
CA ASP A 141 53.30 12.12 16.38
C ASP A 141 53.65 10.93 15.45
N GLY A 142 52.63 10.21 14.94
CA GLY A 142 52.75 9.11 13.99
C GLY A 142 52.27 9.43 12.57
N GLY A 143 52.10 10.71 12.24
CA GLY A 143 51.66 11.20 10.93
C GLY A 143 50.30 11.89 10.95
N ASP A 144 50.22 13.03 10.26
CA ASP A 144 48.99 13.81 10.12
C ASP A 144 48.16 13.30 8.94
N HIS A 145 46.84 13.31 9.08
CA HIS A 145 45.90 12.85 8.03
C HIS A 145 44.75 13.83 7.83
N GLU A 146 44.35 13.98 6.57
CA GLU A 146 43.12 14.69 6.17
C GLU A 146 42.11 13.68 5.62
N ILE A 147 40.90 13.69 6.19
CA ILE A 147 39.81 12.82 5.80
C ILE A 147 38.71 13.66 5.16
N ALA A 148 38.44 13.44 3.88
CA ALA A 148 37.36 14.12 3.18
C ALA A 148 36.01 13.56 3.63
N LEU A 149 35.12 14.43 4.09
CA LEU A 149 33.73 14.10 4.42
C LEU A 149 32.84 14.66 3.32
N ARG A 150 31.91 13.85 2.82
CA ARG A 150 30.92 14.29 1.83
C ARG A 150 29.56 13.64 2.05
N GLY A 151 28.52 14.35 1.67
CA GLY A 151 27.16 13.83 1.61
C GLY A 151 26.32 14.65 0.64
N ALA A 152 25.03 14.38 0.59
CA ALA A 152 24.08 15.17 -0.17
C ALA A 152 22.76 15.31 0.59
N LEU A 153 22.13 16.49 0.48
CA LEU A 153 20.77 16.69 0.93
C LEU A 153 19.81 15.96 -0.01
N GLY A 154 19.11 14.96 0.53
CA GLY A 154 17.92 14.39 -0.08
C GLY A 154 16.74 15.31 0.20
N MET A 155 16.04 15.72 -0.85
CA MET A 155 14.62 16.01 -0.68
C MET A 155 13.92 14.64 -0.65
N PRO A 156 12.91 14.41 0.20
CA PRO A 156 12.10 13.21 0.06
C PRO A 156 11.63 13.08 -1.41
N LYS A 157 11.27 11.87 -1.86
CA LYS A 157 10.52 11.73 -3.13
C LYS A 157 9.03 11.75 -2.83
N PRO A 158 8.25 12.67 -3.42
CA PRO A 158 6.85 12.77 -3.06
C PRO A 158 6.13 11.61 -3.71
N ARG A 159 5.09 11.15 -3.04
CA ARG A 159 4.15 10.22 -3.64
C ARG A 159 3.40 10.95 -4.72
N VAL A 160 3.16 10.24 -5.81
CA VAL A 160 2.36 10.74 -6.93
C VAL A 160 1.39 9.63 -7.27
N GLU A 161 0.14 9.86 -6.94
CA GLU A 161 -0.95 8.96 -7.25
C GLU A 161 -1.80 9.52 -8.37
N ARG A 162 -2.28 8.63 -9.24
CA ARG A 162 -2.99 9.00 -10.46
C ARG A 162 -4.26 8.21 -10.60
N TRP A 163 -5.32 8.91 -10.95
CA TRP A 163 -6.60 8.32 -11.31
C TRP A 163 -7.02 8.79 -12.69
N GLN A 164 -7.73 7.93 -13.39
CA GLN A 164 -8.45 8.30 -14.60
C GLN A 164 -9.91 8.42 -14.22
N GLN A 165 -10.52 9.59 -14.42
CA GLN A 165 -11.96 9.70 -14.26
C GLN A 165 -12.61 8.87 -15.36
N THR A 166 -13.45 7.92 -14.96
CA THR A 166 -14.22 7.08 -15.87
C THR A 166 -15.70 7.40 -15.73
N THR A 167 -16.47 7.04 -16.76
CA THR A 167 -17.92 6.98 -16.59
C THR A 167 -18.19 5.85 -15.59
N PRO A 168 -18.87 6.11 -14.46
CA PRO A 168 -19.24 5.04 -13.53
C PRO A 168 -19.97 3.92 -14.27
N ALA A 169 -19.69 2.67 -13.90
CA ALA A 169 -20.42 1.55 -14.43
C ALA A 169 -21.92 1.66 -14.07
N PRO A 170 -22.79 0.99 -14.84
CA PRO A 170 -24.16 0.79 -14.46
C PRO A 170 -24.32 0.21 -13.05
N VAL A 171 -25.30 0.73 -12.33
CA VAL A 171 -25.70 0.22 -11.02
C VAL A 171 -26.55 -1.02 -11.28
N ASP A 172 -26.13 -2.15 -10.71
CA ASP A 172 -26.88 -3.40 -10.75
C ASP A 172 -27.94 -3.39 -9.65
N LEU A 173 -29.15 -3.86 -9.95
CA LEU A 173 -30.26 -3.91 -8.99
C LEU A 173 -30.38 -5.31 -8.38
N PHE A 174 -30.56 -5.39 -7.07
CA PHE A 174 -30.77 -6.66 -6.37
C PHE A 174 -31.98 -6.58 -5.46
N PHE A 175 -33.04 -7.31 -5.80
CA PHE A 175 -34.23 -7.41 -4.97
C PHE A 175 -34.07 -8.48 -3.91
N VAL A 176 -34.46 -8.15 -2.70
CA VAL A 176 -34.69 -9.09 -1.61
C VAL A 176 -36.11 -8.87 -1.15
N ALA A 177 -36.97 -9.85 -1.41
CA ALA A 177 -38.40 -9.71 -1.15
C ALA A 177 -38.85 -10.70 -0.08
N ASP A 178 -39.77 -10.23 0.75
CA ASP A 178 -40.59 -11.08 1.59
C ASP A 178 -41.50 -11.92 0.69
N THR A 179 -41.53 -13.22 0.97
CA THR A 179 -42.38 -14.19 0.26
C THR A 179 -43.26 -14.98 1.23
N SER A 180 -43.60 -14.36 2.35
CA SER A 180 -44.70 -14.76 3.22
C SER A 180 -46.02 -14.77 2.44
N ALA A 181 -47.04 -15.39 3.01
CA ALA A 181 -48.34 -15.49 2.35
C ALA A 181 -49.11 -14.15 2.34
N SER A 182 -48.72 -13.16 3.14
CA SER A 182 -49.37 -11.85 3.15
C SER A 182 -48.99 -11.01 1.92
N MET A 183 -47.78 -11.22 1.39
CA MET A 183 -47.23 -10.56 0.21
C MET A 183 -47.80 -11.02 -1.15
N ASP A 184 -48.73 -11.99 -1.20
CA ASP A 184 -49.17 -12.59 -2.47
C ASP A 184 -49.72 -11.56 -3.48
N HIS A 185 -50.45 -10.56 -3.00
CA HIS A 185 -51.00 -9.51 -3.87
C HIS A 185 -49.92 -8.51 -4.30
N GLU A 186 -49.05 -8.11 -3.39
CA GLU A 186 -47.94 -7.18 -3.61
C GLU A 186 -46.96 -7.76 -4.64
N LEU A 187 -46.68 -9.07 -4.56
CA LEU A 187 -45.82 -9.76 -5.51
C LEU A 187 -46.47 -9.88 -6.91
N GLU A 188 -47.79 -10.03 -7.00
CA GLU A 188 -48.52 -10.02 -8.29
C GLU A 188 -48.46 -8.62 -8.93
N ASP A 189 -48.72 -7.57 -8.16
CA ASP A 189 -48.65 -6.19 -8.65
C ASP A 189 -47.21 -5.81 -9.08
N MET A 190 -46.22 -6.25 -8.30
CA MET A 190 -44.80 -6.07 -8.59
C MET A 190 -44.41 -6.75 -9.93
N SER A 191 -44.80 -8.01 -10.10
CA SER A 191 -44.61 -8.75 -11.36
C SER A 191 -45.26 -8.02 -12.55
N GLY A 192 -46.50 -7.55 -12.37
CA GLY A 192 -47.25 -6.87 -13.42
C GLY A 192 -46.60 -5.59 -13.94
N ALA A 193 -45.88 -4.86 -13.09
CA ALA A 193 -45.19 -3.61 -13.42
C ALA A 193 -43.71 -3.78 -13.82
N PHE A 194 -43.18 -5.01 -13.82
CA PHE A 194 -41.74 -5.27 -13.91
C PHE A 194 -41.10 -4.92 -15.27
N MET A 195 -41.81 -5.10 -16.37
CA MET A 195 -41.21 -5.03 -17.72
C MET A 195 -40.60 -3.66 -18.09
N PRO A 196 -41.23 -2.51 -17.81
CA PRO A 196 -40.61 -1.20 -18.01
C PRO A 196 -39.29 -1.01 -17.24
N LEU A 197 -39.22 -1.48 -15.98
CA LEU A 197 -37.99 -1.45 -15.18
C LEU A 197 -36.90 -2.28 -15.86
N TYR A 198 -37.25 -3.52 -16.23
CA TYR A 198 -36.34 -4.44 -16.91
C TYR A 198 -35.75 -3.81 -18.18
N ASP A 199 -36.59 -3.31 -19.08
CA ASP A 199 -36.15 -2.69 -20.34
C ASP A 199 -35.24 -1.50 -20.07
N GLY A 200 -35.54 -0.70 -19.05
CA GLY A 200 -34.72 0.43 -18.61
C GLY A 200 -33.33 0.00 -18.10
N LEU A 201 -33.25 -1.01 -17.24
CA LEU A 201 -32.00 -1.53 -16.69
C LEU A 201 -31.12 -2.12 -17.80
N ILE A 202 -31.70 -2.92 -18.68
CA ILE A 202 -30.98 -3.54 -19.80
C ILE A 202 -30.45 -2.49 -20.78
N ALA A 203 -31.25 -1.49 -21.13
CA ALA A 203 -30.82 -0.40 -22.02
C ALA A 203 -29.61 0.38 -21.46
N GLN A 204 -29.46 0.43 -20.14
CA GLN A 204 -28.35 1.08 -19.46
C GLN A 204 -27.16 0.17 -19.21
N GLY A 205 -27.27 -1.14 -19.49
CA GLY A 205 -26.26 -2.15 -19.23
C GLY A 205 -26.16 -2.56 -17.76
N SER A 206 -27.21 -2.36 -16.97
CA SER A 206 -27.37 -2.87 -15.62
C SER A 206 -27.75 -4.34 -15.62
N ARG A 207 -27.50 -5.01 -14.50
CA ARG A 207 -27.91 -6.38 -14.21
C ARG A 207 -28.97 -6.37 -13.12
N LEU A 208 -29.72 -7.45 -13.06
CA LEU A 208 -30.75 -7.65 -12.06
C LEU A 208 -30.56 -9.01 -11.39
N GLY A 209 -30.70 -9.04 -10.07
CA GLY A 209 -30.85 -10.27 -9.30
C GLY A 209 -32.03 -10.18 -8.34
N VAL A 210 -32.59 -11.33 -7.99
CA VAL A 210 -33.65 -11.46 -6.98
C VAL A 210 -33.27 -12.62 -6.07
N ALA A 211 -33.31 -12.38 -4.76
CA ALA A 211 -33.09 -13.41 -3.74
C ALA A 211 -34.24 -13.42 -2.75
N THR A 212 -34.94 -14.55 -2.67
CA THR A 212 -36.10 -14.76 -1.81
C THR A 212 -35.90 -15.95 -0.87
N GLY A 213 -34.95 -16.84 -1.18
CA GLY A 213 -34.60 -17.99 -0.34
C GLY A 213 -33.59 -17.68 0.77
N ASP A 214 -33.64 -18.45 1.87
CA ASP A 214 -32.77 -18.32 3.06
C ASP A 214 -31.26 -18.21 2.75
N SER A 215 -30.82 -18.78 1.64
CA SER A 215 -29.40 -18.79 1.25
C SER A 215 -28.89 -17.44 0.76
N GLY A 216 -29.78 -16.52 0.37
CA GLY A 216 -29.43 -15.27 -0.30
C GLY A 216 -28.86 -15.46 -1.72
N CYS A 217 -28.89 -16.67 -2.26
CA CYS A 217 -28.57 -16.88 -3.67
C CYS A 217 -29.64 -16.25 -4.54
N THR A 218 -29.23 -15.73 -5.69
CA THR A 218 -30.18 -15.48 -6.76
C THR A 218 -30.77 -16.81 -7.21
N ASP A 219 -32.10 -16.90 -7.21
CA ASP A 219 -32.82 -18.04 -7.82
C ASP A 219 -32.85 -17.94 -9.36
N LEU A 220 -32.03 -17.02 -9.87
CA LEU A 220 -31.83 -16.67 -11.25
C LEU A 220 -30.32 -16.66 -11.49
N ASP A 221 -29.83 -17.30 -12.56
CA ASP A 221 -28.58 -16.82 -13.18
C ASP A 221 -28.77 -15.31 -13.37
N PRO A 222 -27.90 -14.44 -12.82
CA PRO A 222 -28.09 -12.99 -12.84
C PRO A 222 -28.55 -12.56 -14.22
N PHE A 223 -29.59 -11.72 -14.30
CA PHE A 223 -30.14 -11.31 -15.58
C PHE A 223 -29.10 -10.46 -16.31
N ILE A 224 -28.26 -11.16 -17.05
CA ILE A 224 -27.41 -10.65 -18.09
C ILE A 224 -28.31 -10.71 -19.32
N PRO A 225 -28.53 -9.58 -20.04
CA PRO A 225 -29.34 -9.58 -21.25
C PRO A 225 -28.93 -10.76 -22.13
N SER A 226 -29.82 -11.74 -22.21
CA SER A 226 -29.59 -12.95 -22.98
C SER A 226 -30.19 -12.74 -24.37
N ASP A 227 -29.77 -13.52 -25.35
CA ASP A 227 -30.40 -13.52 -26.69
C ASP A 227 -31.86 -14.05 -26.68
N GLN A 228 -32.50 -14.16 -25.51
CA GLN A 228 -33.85 -14.67 -25.34
C GLN A 228 -34.91 -13.57 -25.46
N PRO A 229 -36.17 -13.93 -25.80
CA PRO A 229 -37.27 -12.98 -25.79
C PRO A 229 -37.58 -12.49 -24.37
N ALA A 230 -37.96 -11.22 -24.23
CA ALA A 230 -38.32 -10.58 -22.96
C ALA A 230 -39.37 -11.35 -22.12
N THR A 231 -40.27 -12.10 -22.76
CA THR A 231 -41.26 -12.96 -22.08
C THR A 231 -40.64 -14.10 -21.28
N TRP A 232 -39.42 -14.52 -21.62
CA TRP A 232 -38.69 -15.55 -20.88
C TRP A 232 -38.11 -15.00 -19.57
N ASP A 233 -37.72 -13.72 -19.58
CA ASP A 233 -37.20 -13.05 -18.40
C ASP A 233 -38.30 -12.68 -17.40
N LEU A 234 -39.50 -12.32 -17.89
CA LEU A 234 -40.68 -12.15 -17.02
C LEU A 234 -41.03 -13.44 -16.28
N ALA A 235 -41.15 -14.56 -16.99
CA ALA A 235 -41.48 -15.85 -16.36
C ALA A 235 -40.40 -16.32 -15.36
N ARG A 236 -39.15 -15.92 -15.56
CA ARG A 236 -38.06 -16.15 -14.61
C ARG A 236 -38.20 -15.25 -13.38
N PHE A 237 -38.47 -13.96 -13.58
CA PHE A 237 -38.72 -13.03 -12.48
C PHE A 237 -39.90 -13.52 -11.62
N ASP A 238 -41.02 -13.87 -12.25
CA ASP A 238 -42.18 -14.48 -11.59
C ASP A 238 -41.79 -15.74 -10.83
N HIS A 239 -41.03 -16.64 -11.47
CA HIS A 239 -40.54 -17.85 -10.81
C HIS A 239 -39.68 -17.54 -9.59
N ALA A 240 -38.83 -16.51 -9.61
CA ALA A 240 -38.00 -16.16 -8.46
C ALA A 240 -38.82 -15.63 -7.27
N LEU A 241 -39.95 -14.98 -7.55
CA LEU A 241 -40.87 -14.51 -6.51
C LEU A 241 -41.78 -15.65 -5.99
N GLU A 242 -42.20 -16.55 -6.88
CA GLU A 242 -43.09 -17.67 -6.56
C GLU A 242 -42.36 -18.87 -5.93
N ALA A 243 -41.11 -19.16 -6.33
CA ALA A 243 -40.39 -20.39 -5.99
C ALA A 243 -40.12 -20.58 -4.49
N THR A 244 -40.31 -19.54 -3.67
CA THR A 244 -40.02 -19.56 -2.23
C THR A 244 -41.23 -19.37 -1.34
N GLN A 245 -42.44 -19.25 -1.92
CA GLN A 245 -43.67 -19.19 -1.14
C GLN A 245 -43.71 -20.36 -0.13
N GLN A 246 -43.62 -19.98 1.15
CA GLN A 246 -43.89 -20.78 2.36
C GLN A 246 -42.87 -21.82 2.91
N THR A 247 -41.56 -21.79 2.62
CA THR A 247 -40.66 -22.81 3.25
C THR A 247 -39.33 -22.33 3.85
N GLY A 248 -38.96 -21.06 3.72
CA GLY A 248 -37.76 -20.50 4.34
C GLY A 248 -37.92 -20.16 5.82
N LEU A 249 -36.85 -20.28 6.60
CA LEU A 249 -36.78 -19.81 7.99
C LEU A 249 -36.79 -18.29 8.10
N TYR A 250 -36.48 -17.58 7.01
CA TYR A 250 -36.30 -16.13 6.98
C TYR A 250 -37.23 -15.41 6.00
N ALA A 251 -38.42 -15.96 5.70
CA ALA A 251 -39.38 -15.35 4.79
C ALA A 251 -39.63 -13.86 5.12
N GLU A 252 -39.97 -13.56 6.38
CA GLU A 252 -40.18 -12.19 6.92
C GLU A 252 -38.86 -11.61 7.52
N GLY A 253 -37.74 -12.30 7.33
CA GLY A 253 -36.42 -11.99 7.90
C GLY A 253 -35.42 -11.52 6.85
N ILE A 254 -35.85 -10.67 5.93
CA ILE A 254 -35.13 -10.42 4.67
C ILE A 254 -33.78 -9.72 4.84
N LEU A 255 -33.51 -9.02 5.95
CA LEU A 255 -32.15 -8.53 6.25
C LEU A 255 -31.15 -9.68 6.45
N THR A 256 -31.59 -10.83 6.97
CA THR A 256 -30.76 -12.03 7.03
C THR A 256 -30.49 -12.60 5.63
N ILE A 257 -31.50 -12.58 4.75
CA ILE A 257 -31.34 -13.00 3.35
C ILE A 257 -30.34 -12.10 2.63
N LEU A 258 -30.47 -10.77 2.76
CA LEU A 258 -29.52 -9.79 2.22
C LEU A 258 -28.09 -10.05 2.73
N ARG A 259 -27.92 -10.25 4.04
CA ARG A 259 -26.61 -10.56 4.61
C ARG A 259 -26.02 -11.84 4.03
N ASN A 260 -26.85 -12.88 3.87
CA ASN A 260 -26.42 -14.15 3.31
C ASN A 260 -25.99 -14.00 1.85
N ALA A 261 -26.70 -13.18 1.06
CA ALA A 261 -26.37 -12.91 -0.34
C ALA A 261 -24.95 -12.33 -0.53
N LEU A 262 -24.42 -11.69 0.50
CA LEU A 262 -23.11 -11.02 0.49
C LEU A 262 -22.01 -11.84 1.18
N LEU A 263 -22.28 -13.08 1.57
CA LEU A 263 -21.26 -13.97 2.10
C LEU A 263 -20.22 -14.32 1.02
N PRO A 264 -18.93 -14.48 1.38
CA PRO A 264 -17.86 -14.69 0.40
C PRO A 264 -18.04 -15.91 -0.53
N ASP A 265 -18.70 -16.96 -0.07
CA ASP A 265 -19.03 -18.15 -0.88
C ASP A 265 -20.17 -17.87 -1.87
N ARG A 266 -21.13 -17.01 -1.51
CA ARG A 266 -22.20 -16.56 -2.42
C ARG A 266 -21.68 -15.61 -3.48
N LEU A 267 -20.84 -14.66 -3.10
CA LEU A 267 -20.15 -13.73 -4.01
C LEU A 267 -19.23 -14.44 -5.01
N ARG A 268 -18.74 -15.64 -4.70
CA ARG A 268 -17.92 -16.48 -5.61
C ARG A 268 -18.72 -17.62 -6.25
N GLY A 269 -19.99 -17.75 -5.88
CA GLY A 269 -20.88 -18.81 -6.30
C GLY A 269 -22.08 -18.23 -7.04
N CYS A 270 -23.27 -18.49 -6.51
CA CYS A 270 -24.55 -18.11 -7.14
C CYS A 270 -24.67 -16.61 -7.48
N ASN A 271 -24.03 -15.72 -6.71
CA ASN A 271 -24.14 -14.27 -6.92
C ASN A 271 -22.93 -13.67 -7.66
N ALA A 272 -21.99 -14.50 -8.14
CA ALA A 272 -20.72 -14.04 -8.71
C ALA A 272 -20.87 -13.15 -9.94
N GLU A 273 -21.89 -13.41 -10.75
CA GLU A 273 -22.14 -12.60 -11.95
C GLU A 273 -22.93 -11.32 -11.66
N LEU A 274 -23.38 -11.08 -10.44
CA LEU A 274 -24.04 -9.81 -10.12
C LEU A 274 -23.06 -8.79 -9.52
N PHE A 275 -22.13 -9.26 -8.71
CA PHE A 275 -21.24 -8.40 -7.93
C PHE A 275 -19.83 -8.37 -8.52
N LEU A 276 -19.70 -7.80 -9.72
CA LEU A 276 -18.39 -7.64 -10.37
C LEU A 276 -17.59 -6.46 -9.82
N ASP A 277 -16.27 -6.62 -9.74
CA ASP A 277 -15.35 -5.55 -9.37
C ASP A 277 -15.55 -4.29 -10.23
N GLY A 278 -15.70 -3.14 -9.57
CA GLY A 278 -15.88 -1.84 -10.21
C GLY A 278 -17.32 -1.53 -10.65
N ARG A 279 -18.28 -2.42 -10.40
CA ARG A 279 -19.72 -2.14 -10.52
C ARG A 279 -20.32 -1.84 -9.16
N ARG A 280 -21.30 -0.93 -9.13
CA ARG A 280 -22.09 -0.65 -7.92
C ARG A 280 -23.32 -1.54 -7.94
N ALA A 281 -23.73 -2.01 -6.78
CA ALA A 281 -25.00 -2.71 -6.61
C ALA A 281 -25.89 -1.89 -5.68
N HIS A 282 -27.18 -1.84 -6.01
CA HIS A 282 -28.23 -1.19 -5.25
C HIS A 282 -29.26 -2.25 -4.87
N PHE A 283 -29.40 -2.45 -3.57
CA PHE A 283 -30.28 -3.45 -3.00
C PHE A 283 -31.65 -2.84 -2.75
N VAL A 284 -32.72 -3.61 -3.01
CA VAL A 284 -34.10 -3.19 -2.77
C VAL A 284 -34.77 -4.23 -1.90
N LEU A 285 -35.10 -3.83 -0.67
CA LEU A 285 -35.84 -4.63 0.29
C LEU A 285 -37.33 -4.41 0.08
N ILE A 286 -38.12 -5.48 0.06
CA ILE A 286 -39.57 -5.40 -0.11
C ILE A 286 -40.23 -6.26 0.95
N ALA A 287 -41.06 -5.66 1.79
CA ALA A 287 -41.77 -6.36 2.86
C ALA A 287 -43.04 -5.59 3.25
N ASP A 288 -44.09 -6.33 3.61
CA ASP A 288 -45.34 -5.82 4.17
C ASP A 288 -45.42 -5.96 5.70
N GLU A 289 -44.42 -6.57 6.34
CA GLU A 289 -44.36 -6.78 7.79
C GLU A 289 -43.06 -6.26 8.43
N PRO A 290 -42.99 -6.11 9.77
CA PRO A 290 -41.76 -5.75 10.46
C PRO A 290 -40.67 -6.82 10.34
N GLU A 291 -39.41 -6.40 10.39
CA GLU A 291 -38.25 -7.28 10.22
C GLU A 291 -38.11 -8.36 11.32
N GLN A 292 -38.07 -9.64 10.92
CA GLN A 292 -38.10 -10.78 11.84
C GLN A 292 -36.78 -11.57 11.97
N SER A 293 -35.66 -11.04 11.48
CA SER A 293 -34.34 -11.67 11.57
C SER A 293 -33.98 -12.07 13.02
N PRO A 294 -33.34 -13.25 13.24
CA PRO A 294 -33.05 -13.75 14.58
C PRO A 294 -32.13 -12.83 15.40
N GLN A 295 -32.61 -12.39 16.56
CA GLN A 295 -31.86 -11.48 17.44
C GLN A 295 -30.84 -12.21 18.35
N PRO A 296 -29.73 -11.55 18.77
CA PRO A 296 -29.33 -10.17 18.46
C PRO A 296 -28.45 -10.05 17.20
N ALA A 297 -28.00 -11.18 16.64
CA ALA A 297 -27.09 -11.20 15.48
C ALA A 297 -27.76 -10.75 14.17
N GLY A 298 -29.08 -10.88 14.09
CA GLY A 298 -29.94 -10.40 13.01
C GLY A 298 -30.62 -9.07 13.31
N SER A 299 -30.20 -8.31 14.34
CA SER A 299 -30.69 -6.93 14.48
C SER A 299 -30.30 -6.13 13.25
N TRP A 300 -31.18 -5.25 12.76
CA TRP A 300 -30.89 -4.42 11.59
C TRP A 300 -29.59 -3.62 11.77
N ALA A 301 -29.33 -3.12 12.98
CA ALA A 301 -28.12 -2.35 13.30
C ALA A 301 -26.86 -3.22 13.23
N THR A 302 -26.92 -4.45 13.76
CA THR A 302 -25.83 -5.42 13.66
C THR A 302 -25.57 -5.79 12.19
N THR A 303 -26.63 -6.10 11.45
CA THR A 303 -26.54 -6.48 10.03
C THR A 303 -25.95 -5.35 9.21
N LEU A 304 -26.46 -4.12 9.37
CA LEU A 304 -25.97 -2.95 8.65
C LEU A 304 -24.49 -2.68 8.94
N ALA A 305 -24.07 -2.75 10.21
CA ALA A 305 -22.66 -2.57 10.58
C ALA A 305 -21.75 -3.62 9.93
N VAL A 306 -22.19 -4.89 9.84
CA VAL A 306 -21.46 -5.95 9.15
C VAL A 306 -21.36 -5.68 7.64
N LEU A 307 -22.46 -5.25 7.03
CA LEU A 307 -22.51 -4.92 5.61
C LEU A 307 -21.57 -3.76 5.27
N GLN A 308 -21.69 -2.63 5.97
CA GLN A 308 -20.87 -1.43 5.72
C GLN A 308 -19.38 -1.63 6.01
N ALA A 309 -19.02 -2.55 6.91
CA ALA A 309 -17.61 -2.90 7.13
C ALA A 309 -16.97 -3.59 5.91
N SER A 310 -17.76 -4.30 5.11
CA SER A 310 -17.29 -5.02 3.92
C SER A 310 -17.61 -4.27 2.62
N TRP A 311 -18.66 -3.47 2.62
CA TRP A 311 -19.23 -2.72 1.50
C TRP A 311 -19.54 -1.29 1.95
N PRO A 312 -18.52 -0.41 2.08
CA PRO A 312 -18.71 0.92 2.64
C PRO A 312 -19.65 1.82 1.83
N ASP A 313 -19.76 1.55 0.52
CA ASP A 313 -20.64 2.28 -0.41
C ASP A 313 -21.93 1.50 -0.72
N ILE A 314 -22.33 0.53 0.12
CA ILE A 314 -23.58 -0.20 -0.07
C ILE A 314 -24.77 0.74 -0.01
N GLU A 315 -25.65 0.65 -1.01
CA GLU A 315 -26.89 1.39 -1.07
C GLU A 315 -28.07 0.44 -0.98
N ILE A 316 -28.99 0.71 -0.06
CA ILE A 316 -30.17 -0.12 0.19
C ILE A 316 -31.40 0.78 0.14
N SER A 317 -32.39 0.41 -0.65
CA SER A 317 -33.74 1.02 -0.63
C SER A 317 -34.75 0.04 -0.06
N ALA A 318 -35.87 0.58 0.39
CA ALA A 318 -36.95 -0.21 0.95
C ALA A 318 -38.28 0.18 0.29
N ILE A 319 -39.07 -0.80 -0.13
CA ILE A 319 -40.48 -0.67 -0.49
C ILE A 319 -41.27 -1.33 0.64
N VAL A 320 -41.73 -0.52 1.58
CA VAL A 320 -42.37 -0.97 2.83
C VAL A 320 -43.41 0.04 3.27
N ALA A 321 -44.34 -0.32 4.16
CA ALA A 321 -45.26 0.65 4.72
C ALA A 321 -44.51 1.61 5.66
N ARG A 322 -44.73 2.92 5.49
CA ARG A 322 -43.94 3.97 6.17
C ARG A 322 -44.45 4.25 7.59
N PRO A 323 -43.62 4.09 8.64
CA PRO A 323 -44.02 4.46 10.00
C PRO A 323 -44.47 5.93 10.11
N PRO A 324 -45.45 6.24 11.00
CA PRO A 324 -46.06 5.34 11.97
C PRO A 324 -47.24 4.51 11.42
N ASP A 325 -47.65 4.78 10.18
CA ASP A 325 -48.90 4.26 9.62
C ASP A 325 -48.63 3.06 8.71
N GLY A 326 -49.56 2.10 8.72
CA GLY A 326 -49.61 1.01 7.74
C GLY A 326 -50.73 1.25 6.75
N CYS A 327 -51.10 0.20 6.02
CA CYS A 327 -52.36 0.12 5.30
C CYS A 327 -53.05 -1.22 5.58
N ASP A 328 -54.22 -1.44 5.00
CA ASP A 328 -54.96 -2.70 5.17
C ASP A 328 -54.17 -3.92 4.69
N ALA A 329 -53.19 -3.70 3.80
CA ALA A 329 -52.35 -4.73 3.20
C ALA A 329 -50.94 -4.84 3.82
N ALA A 330 -50.49 -3.88 4.62
CA ALA A 330 -49.12 -3.88 5.13
C ALA A 330 -48.98 -3.18 6.50
N GLU A 331 -48.19 -3.78 7.38
CA GLU A 331 -47.72 -3.23 8.64
C GLU A 331 -46.45 -2.37 8.46
N PRO A 332 -46.23 -1.33 9.29
CA PRO A 332 -45.05 -0.49 9.19
C PRO A 332 -43.74 -1.24 9.40
N GLY A 333 -42.74 -1.00 8.53
CA GLY A 333 -41.41 -1.61 8.60
C GLY A 333 -40.29 -0.64 9.01
N PRO A 334 -40.22 -0.18 10.28
CA PRO A 334 -39.27 0.87 10.69
C PRO A 334 -37.80 0.49 10.55
N GLU A 335 -37.45 -0.79 10.69
CA GLU A 335 -36.08 -1.28 10.53
C GLU A 335 -35.59 -1.15 9.08
N TYR A 336 -36.44 -1.42 8.11
CA TYR A 336 -36.11 -1.27 6.69
C TYR A 336 -35.93 0.20 6.31
N VAL A 337 -36.80 1.08 6.83
CA VAL A 337 -36.65 2.53 6.68
C VAL A 337 -35.32 3.00 7.25
N ALA A 338 -34.96 2.55 8.46
CA ALA A 338 -33.70 2.93 9.09
C ALA A 338 -32.47 2.47 8.27
N VAL A 339 -32.51 1.27 7.70
CA VAL A 339 -31.44 0.77 6.82
C VAL A 339 -31.34 1.60 5.52
N ALA A 340 -32.48 1.92 4.91
CA ALA A 340 -32.50 2.69 3.68
C ALA A 340 -31.95 4.11 3.90
N GLU A 341 -32.38 4.79 4.95
CA GLU A 341 -31.90 6.12 5.31
C GLU A 341 -30.39 6.11 5.66
N ALA A 342 -29.94 5.11 6.42
CA ALA A 342 -28.54 5.01 6.85
C ALA A 342 -27.57 4.70 5.69
N THR A 343 -28.07 4.14 4.59
CA THR A 343 -27.28 3.87 3.37
C THR A 343 -27.53 4.89 2.25
N GLY A 344 -28.40 5.89 2.49
CA GLY A 344 -28.73 6.92 1.52
C GLY A 344 -29.58 6.43 0.33
N GLY A 345 -30.28 5.31 0.49
CA GLY A 345 -31.23 4.82 -0.50
C GLY A 345 -32.64 5.42 -0.33
N LEU A 346 -33.54 5.00 -1.21
CA LEU A 346 -34.93 5.42 -1.26
C LEU A 346 -35.79 4.67 -0.24
N VAL A 347 -36.75 5.38 0.34
CA VAL A 347 -37.87 4.80 1.07
C VAL A 347 -39.11 4.98 0.21
N LEU A 348 -39.63 3.89 -0.34
CA LEU A 348 -40.81 3.81 -1.20
C LEU A 348 -41.94 3.15 -0.40
N ASP A 349 -43.18 3.50 -0.72
CA ASP A 349 -44.34 3.11 0.09
C ASP A 349 -45.09 1.97 -0.56
N ILE A 350 -45.04 0.77 0.04
CA ILE A 350 -45.71 -0.43 -0.48
C ILE A 350 -47.24 -0.28 -0.57
N CYS A 351 -47.80 0.67 0.18
CA CYS A 351 -49.23 0.96 0.18
C CYS A 351 -49.69 1.75 -1.06
N ASP A 352 -48.78 2.19 -1.93
CA ASP A 352 -49.14 2.84 -3.20
C ASP A 352 -49.49 1.80 -4.26
N ALA A 353 -50.70 1.90 -4.81
CA ALA A 353 -51.17 0.99 -5.86
C ALA A 353 -50.46 1.18 -7.22
N ARG A 354 -49.61 2.21 -7.36
CA ARG A 354 -48.87 2.51 -8.61
C ARG A 354 -47.42 2.03 -8.53
N TRP A 355 -47.22 0.73 -8.59
CA TRP A 355 -45.88 0.09 -8.60
C TRP A 355 -44.92 0.62 -9.67
N GLU A 356 -45.44 1.09 -10.81
CA GLU A 356 -44.64 1.76 -11.85
C GLU A 356 -43.86 2.98 -11.30
N ASP A 357 -44.45 3.75 -10.39
CA ASP A 357 -43.82 4.96 -9.84
C ASP A 357 -42.61 4.59 -8.94
N HIS A 358 -42.66 3.43 -8.26
CA HIS A 358 -41.52 2.90 -7.49
C HIS A 358 -40.37 2.49 -8.42
N TYR A 359 -40.71 1.83 -9.52
CA TYR A 359 -39.74 1.38 -10.50
C TYR A 359 -39.10 2.51 -11.28
N ASP A 360 -39.84 3.57 -11.63
CA ASP A 360 -39.28 4.77 -12.21
C ASP A 360 -38.25 5.42 -11.27
N ALA A 361 -38.54 5.49 -9.97
CA ALA A 361 -37.61 6.02 -8.97
C ALA A 361 -36.34 5.16 -8.83
N LEU A 362 -36.48 3.83 -8.81
CA LEU A 362 -35.36 2.90 -8.77
C LEU A 362 -34.53 2.96 -10.06
N LEU A 363 -35.17 3.07 -11.23
CA LEU A 363 -34.50 3.19 -12.51
C LEU A 363 -33.72 4.50 -12.62
N GLU A 364 -34.29 5.63 -12.17
CA GLU A 364 -33.58 6.91 -12.10
C GLU A 364 -32.35 6.80 -11.20
N ARG A 365 -32.49 6.11 -10.06
CA ARG A 365 -31.37 5.88 -9.14
C ARG A 365 -30.29 5.00 -9.76
N ALA A 366 -30.66 3.94 -10.45
CA ALA A 366 -29.73 3.04 -11.14
C ALA A 366 -29.04 3.69 -12.36
N ALA A 367 -29.73 4.67 -12.97
CA ALA A 367 -29.21 5.50 -14.05
C ALA A 367 -28.19 6.54 -13.59
N ASP A 368 -27.98 6.69 -12.28
CA ASP A 368 -26.99 7.63 -11.75
C ASP A 368 -25.59 7.25 -12.26
N ARG A 369 -25.03 8.13 -13.09
CA ARG A 369 -23.67 8.07 -13.63
C ARG A 369 -22.83 9.23 -13.12
N THR A 370 -23.16 9.78 -11.94
CA THR A 370 -22.42 10.88 -11.33
C THR A 370 -20.96 10.48 -11.12
N PRO A 371 -19.99 11.19 -11.74
CA PRO A 371 -18.59 10.81 -11.66
C PRO A 371 -18.03 10.93 -10.23
N THR A 372 -17.00 10.13 -9.94
CA THR A 372 -16.36 10.09 -8.62
C THR A 372 -15.77 11.46 -8.27
N ARG A 373 -16.07 11.94 -7.06
CA ARG A 373 -15.47 13.18 -6.53
C ARG A 373 -14.41 12.95 -5.45
N ALA A 374 -14.35 11.76 -4.86
CA ALA A 374 -13.45 11.42 -3.77
C ALA A 374 -12.42 10.39 -4.23
N PHE A 375 -11.14 10.71 -4.07
CA PHE A 375 -10.02 9.87 -4.48
C PHE A 375 -9.17 9.54 -3.25
N THR A 376 -9.34 8.32 -2.73
CA THR A 376 -8.63 7.83 -1.55
C THR A 376 -7.15 7.66 -1.83
N LEU A 377 -6.32 8.25 -0.97
CA LEU A 377 -4.87 8.13 -1.03
C LEU A 377 -4.42 6.81 -0.40
N SER A 378 -3.35 6.22 -0.96
CA SER A 378 -2.78 4.97 -0.43
C SER A 378 -2.16 5.12 0.96
N GLU A 379 -1.80 6.35 1.35
CA GLU A 379 -1.14 6.68 2.60
C GLU A 379 -1.64 8.03 3.13
N VAL A 380 -1.49 8.25 4.44
CA VAL A 380 -1.87 9.53 5.07
C VAL A 380 -0.87 10.62 4.67
N PRO A 381 -1.31 11.72 4.04
CA PRO A 381 -0.43 12.83 3.66
C PRO A 381 -0.11 13.73 4.86
N ASP A 382 1.01 14.44 4.78
CA ASP A 382 1.15 15.75 5.41
C ASP A 382 0.21 16.72 4.68
N PRO A 383 -0.83 17.26 5.34
CA PRO A 383 -1.83 18.09 4.66
C PRO A 383 -1.25 19.33 3.98
N ALA A 384 -0.15 19.89 4.49
CA ALA A 384 0.49 21.06 3.91
C ALA A 384 1.24 20.76 2.59
N SER A 385 1.43 19.48 2.28
CA SER A 385 2.16 19.01 1.10
C SER A 385 1.30 18.72 -0.13
N LEU A 386 -0.01 18.70 0.02
CA LEU A 386 -0.93 18.24 -1.02
C LEU A 386 -0.95 19.20 -2.21
N GLU A 387 -0.55 18.67 -3.36
CA GLU A 387 -0.61 19.32 -4.66
C GLU A 387 -1.53 18.49 -5.56
N VAL A 388 -2.63 19.08 -6.05
CA VAL A 388 -3.57 18.42 -6.96
C VAL A 388 -3.43 19.01 -8.35
N SER A 389 -3.45 18.16 -9.37
CA SER A 389 -3.52 18.56 -10.77
C SER A 389 -4.53 17.73 -11.55
N VAL A 390 -5.14 18.36 -12.55
CA VAL A 390 -6.11 17.73 -13.45
C VAL A 390 -5.64 17.97 -14.88
N ASN A 391 -5.47 16.89 -15.66
CA ASN A 391 -4.89 16.92 -17.01
C ASN A 391 -3.53 17.63 -17.07
N GLY A 392 -2.71 17.46 -16.02
CA GLY A 392 -1.40 18.10 -15.89
C GLY A 392 -1.43 19.59 -15.51
N VAL A 393 -2.61 20.18 -15.29
CA VAL A 393 -2.77 21.56 -14.85
C VAL A 393 -2.98 21.59 -13.33
N SER A 394 -2.18 22.37 -12.59
CA SER A 394 -2.33 22.52 -11.15
C SER A 394 -3.68 23.16 -10.78
N VAL A 395 -4.37 22.55 -9.82
CA VAL A 395 -5.68 22.96 -9.30
C VAL A 395 -5.51 23.26 -7.80
N PRO A 396 -5.34 24.54 -7.39
CA PRO A 396 -5.04 24.88 -6.00
C PRO A 396 -6.28 24.98 -5.09
N VAL A 397 -7.50 24.99 -5.65
CA VAL A 397 -8.78 25.15 -4.93
C VAL A 397 -9.86 24.28 -5.58
N GLY A 398 -11.03 24.15 -4.93
CA GLY A 398 -12.15 23.34 -5.44
C GLY A 398 -12.07 21.86 -5.03
N TRP A 399 -11.25 21.57 -4.03
CA TRP A 399 -11.12 20.28 -3.38
C TRP A 399 -10.66 20.48 -1.94
N ARG A 400 -10.83 19.42 -1.13
CA ARG A 400 -10.34 19.33 0.25
C ARG A 400 -9.85 17.92 0.53
N TRP A 401 -8.92 17.77 1.48
CA TRP A 401 -8.60 16.45 2.01
C TRP A 401 -9.51 16.12 3.20
N SER A 402 -10.06 14.90 3.21
CA SER A 402 -10.86 14.35 4.31
C SER A 402 -10.00 13.39 5.13
N PRO A 403 -9.72 13.70 6.41
CA PRO A 403 -8.95 12.80 7.28
C PRO A 403 -9.67 11.48 7.58
N ASP A 404 -11.01 11.49 7.67
CA ASP A 404 -11.81 10.31 8.01
C ASP A 404 -11.76 9.22 6.94
N THR A 405 -11.66 9.63 5.67
CA THR A 405 -11.64 8.73 4.50
C THR A 405 -10.27 8.66 3.83
N ASN A 406 -9.29 9.41 4.32
CA ASN A 406 -8.00 9.66 3.69
C ASN A 406 -8.10 9.99 2.19
N ALA A 407 -9.06 10.83 1.80
CA ALA A 407 -9.37 11.09 0.39
C ALA A 407 -9.26 12.57 0.02
N VAL A 408 -8.82 12.84 -1.21
CA VAL A 408 -9.00 14.15 -1.86
C VAL A 408 -10.41 14.20 -2.44
N VAL A 409 -11.24 15.10 -1.90
CA VAL A 409 -12.64 15.28 -2.25
C VAL A 409 -12.82 16.60 -3.00
N PHE A 410 -13.17 16.51 -4.28
CA PHE A 410 -13.51 17.67 -5.11
C PHE A 410 -14.91 18.20 -4.78
N ASP A 411 -15.08 19.53 -4.83
CA ASP A 411 -16.40 20.18 -4.65
C ASP A 411 -17.34 19.86 -5.82
N GLN A 412 -16.76 19.74 -7.03
CA GLN A 412 -17.41 19.24 -8.24
C GLN A 412 -16.53 18.15 -8.85
N PRO A 413 -17.08 16.99 -9.24
CA PRO A 413 -16.27 15.90 -9.75
C PRO A 413 -15.52 16.33 -11.02
N PRO A 414 -14.24 15.92 -11.18
CA PRO A 414 -13.54 16.09 -12.44
C PRO A 414 -14.34 15.47 -13.60
N VAL A 415 -14.27 16.07 -14.78
CA VAL A 415 -14.99 15.55 -15.96
C VAL A 415 -14.49 14.15 -16.33
N VAL A 416 -15.39 13.32 -16.87
CA VAL A 416 -15.02 12.00 -17.40
C VAL A 416 -13.90 12.14 -18.43
N GLY A 417 -12.91 11.25 -18.35
CA GLY A 417 -11.71 11.29 -19.17
C GLY A 417 -10.59 12.18 -18.62
N ALA A 418 -10.83 12.93 -17.53
CA ALA A 418 -9.77 13.69 -16.88
C ALA A 418 -8.76 12.76 -16.18
N GLN A 419 -7.48 13.12 -16.27
CA GLN A 419 -6.43 12.51 -15.46
C GLN A 419 -6.25 13.33 -14.19
N ILE A 420 -6.53 12.73 -13.04
CA ILE A 420 -6.28 13.33 -11.72
C ILE A 420 -4.90 12.86 -11.26
N GLU A 421 -4.08 13.78 -10.80
CA GLU A 421 -2.80 13.49 -10.16
C GLU A 421 -2.73 14.22 -8.82
N VAL A 422 -2.49 13.48 -7.74
CA VAL A 422 -2.26 14.02 -6.40
C VAL A 422 -0.83 13.71 -6.00
N ARG A 423 -0.10 14.75 -5.62
CA ARG A 423 1.28 14.68 -5.17
C ARG A 423 1.38 15.13 -3.72
N TYR A 424 2.07 14.36 -2.87
CA TYR A 424 2.13 14.62 -1.42
C TYR A 424 3.32 13.93 -0.71
N TRP A 425 3.56 14.33 0.54
CA TRP A 425 4.54 13.76 1.48
C TRP A 425 3.85 12.98 2.59
N ASN A 426 4.48 11.95 3.16
CA ASN A 426 3.91 11.17 4.28
C ASN A 426 4.51 11.56 5.63
N GLY A 427 4.72 12.85 5.94
CA GLY A 427 5.06 13.33 7.29
C GLY A 427 6.28 12.74 8.05
N ALA A 428 6.98 11.73 7.55
CA ALA A 428 8.10 11.05 8.18
C ALA A 428 9.36 11.26 7.32
N PRO A 429 10.29 12.14 7.74
CA PRO A 429 11.47 12.45 6.93
C PRO A 429 12.55 11.35 6.97
N CYS A 430 12.55 10.45 7.97
CA CYS A 430 13.72 9.64 8.30
C CYS A 430 13.40 8.16 8.47
N ASP A 431 13.32 7.43 7.36
CA ASP A 431 13.40 5.97 7.33
C ASP A 431 14.71 5.49 6.67
#